data_AF-A0A2E9LPH9-F1
#
_entry.id   AF-A0A2E9LPH9-F1
#
_cell.length_a   1.000
_cell.length_b   1.000
_cell.length_c   1.000
_cell.angle_alpha   90.00
_cell.angle_beta   90.00
_cell.angle_gamma   90.00
#
_symmetry.space_group_name_H-M   'P 1'
#
loop_
_entity.id
_entity.type
_entity.pdbx_description
1 polymer ?
#
loop_
_entity_poly.entity_id
_entity_poly.type
_entity_poly.pdbx_seq_one_letter_code
_entity_poly.pdbx_strand_id
1 'polypeptide(L)' 'AVGKQADVSVLEIKEGNWMVYDILGDGKKSDKAVIPIMAIKKGEVYEAGWGPRPWGWEPDSA' A
#
# COMPACT_ATOMS: atom_id res chain seq x y z
N ALA A 1 4.55 -22.20 0.95
CA ALA A 1 4.93 -23.60 1.22
C ALA A 1 6.37 -23.61 1.69
N VAL A 2 6.70 -24.47 2.65
CA VAL A 2 8.06 -24.59 3.20
C VAL A 2 9.04 -24.91 2.08
N GLY A 3 10.22 -24.28 2.09
CA GLY A 3 11.27 -24.46 1.08
C GLY A 3 11.11 -23.64 -0.20
N LYS A 4 10.04 -22.84 -0.35
CA LYS A 4 9.92 -21.90 -1.49
C LYS A 4 10.68 -20.61 -1.23
N GLN A 5 11.12 -19.97 -2.31
CA GLN A 5 11.69 -18.63 -2.29
C GLN A 5 10.74 -17.66 -1.57
N ALA A 6 11.30 -16.87 -0.66
CA ALA A 6 10.55 -15.87 0.11
C ALA A 6 10.35 -14.61 -0.73
N ASP A 7 9.29 -14.61 -1.52
CA ASP A 7 8.74 -13.42 -2.17
C ASP A 7 7.41 -13.05 -1.49
N VAL A 8 7.42 -11.95 -0.73
CA VAL A 8 6.31 -11.54 0.14
C VAL A 8 6.13 -10.03 0.04
N SER A 9 4.88 -9.56 -0.03
CA SER A 9 4.55 -8.15 0.18
C SER A 9 3.85 -8.00 1.51
N VAL A 10 4.32 -7.08 2.35
CA VAL A 10 3.71 -6.76 3.63
C VAL A 10 2.98 -5.43 3.47
N LEU A 11 1.66 -5.50 3.63
CA LEU A 11 0.75 -4.38 3.46
C LEU A 11 -0.03 -4.17 4.76
N GLU A 12 -0.29 -2.91 5.10
CA GLU A 12 -1.18 -2.53 6.19
C GLU A 12 -2.56 -2.18 5.64
N ILE A 13 -3.63 -2.64 6.30
CA ILE A 13 -4.97 -2.11 6.12
C ILE A 13 -5.16 -0.99 7.14
N LYS A 14 -5.23 0.25 6.65
CA LYS A 14 -5.35 1.45 7.48
C LYS A 14 -6.78 1.97 7.48
N GLU A 15 -7.43 1.98 8.64
CA GLU A 15 -8.73 2.61 8.84
C GLU A 15 -8.61 4.14 8.68
N GLY A 16 -9.63 4.79 8.12
CA GLY A 16 -9.66 6.25 7.94
C GLY A 16 -10.84 6.71 7.09
N ASN A 17 -10.80 7.96 6.62
CA ASN A 17 -11.78 8.49 5.66
C ASN A 17 -11.02 8.94 4.41
N TRP A 18 -10.98 8.05 3.42
CA TRP A 18 -10.10 8.16 2.25
C TRP A 18 -10.90 8.44 0.99
N MET A 19 -10.31 9.19 0.06
CA MET A 19 -10.79 9.36 -1.30
C MET A 19 -9.91 8.54 -2.25
N VAL A 20 -10.53 7.65 -3.02
CA VAL A 20 -9.88 6.86 -4.07
C VAL A 20 -10.52 7.15 -5.41
N TYR A 21 -9.77 7.01 -6.50
CA TYR A 21 -10.20 7.38 -7.84
C TYR A 21 -10.16 6.17 -8.77
N ASP A 22 -11.14 6.07 -9.67
CA ASP A 22 -11.10 5.09 -10.76
C ASP A 22 -10.28 5.61 -11.96
N ILE A 23 -10.31 4.86 -13.07
CA ILE A 23 -9.55 5.21 -14.28
C ILE A 23 -10.09 6.45 -15.02
N LEU A 24 -11.34 6.87 -14.75
CA LEU A 24 -11.95 8.07 -15.32
C LEU A 24 -11.73 9.29 -14.41
N GLY A 25 -11.21 9.08 -13.21
CA GLY A 25 -10.99 10.12 -12.20
C GLY A 25 -12.20 10.33 -11.29
N ASP A 26 -13.21 9.46 -11.34
CA ASP A 26 -14.36 9.55 -10.45
C ASP A 26 -13.96 9.10 -9.04
N GLY A 27 -14.21 9.99 -8.06
CA GLY A 27 -13.85 9.79 -6.66
C GLY A 27 -14.88 8.96 -5.88
N LYS A 28 -14.40 8.03 -5.06
CA LYS A 28 -15.19 7.23 -4.13
C LYS A 28 -14.59 7.25 -2.73
N LYS A 29 -15.45 7.39 -1.72
CA LYS A 29 -15.04 7.29 -0.31
C LYS A 29 -14.77 5.85 0.09
N SER A 30 -13.77 5.66 0.94
CA SER A 30 -13.41 4.38 1.55
C SER A 30 -13.08 4.59 3.02
N ASP A 31 -13.54 3.67 3.87
CA ASP A 31 -13.20 3.62 5.29
C ASP A 31 -11.83 2.96 5.54
N LYS A 32 -11.23 2.36 4.51
CA LYS A 32 -9.95 1.64 4.58
C LYS A 32 -9.04 1.97 3.39
N ALA A 33 -7.74 1.92 3.63
CA ALA A 33 -6.69 2.03 2.62
C ALA A 33 -5.67 0.88 2.75
N VAL A 34 -4.99 0.53 1.66
CA VAL A 34 -3.90 -0.45 1.64
C VAL A 34 -2.58 0.29 1.49
N ILE A 35 -1.70 0.19 2.48
CA ILE A 35 -0.41 0.91 2.54
C ILE A 35 0.74 -0.10 2.49
N PRO A 36 1.73 0.05 1.59
CA PRO A 36 2.92 -0.81 1.61
C PRO A 36 3.83 -0.47 2.78
N ILE A 37 4.29 -1.50 3.49
CA ILE A 37 5.24 -1.38 4.59
C ILE A 37 6.63 -1.84 4.13
N MET A 38 6.69 -3.06 3.59
CA MET A 38 7.94 -3.63 3.06
C MET A 38 7.65 -4.76 2.07
N ALA A 39 8.65 -5.10 1.28
CA ALA A 39 8.68 -6.30 0.45
C ALA A 39 9.87 -7.18 0.85
N ILE A 40 9.69 -8.48 0.75
CA ILE A 40 10.75 -9.47 0.84
C ILE A 40 10.88 -10.07 -0.56
N LYS A 41 12.08 -10.02 -1.14
CA LYS A 41 12.36 -10.60 -2.46
C LYS A 41 13.56 -11.51 -2.33
N LYS A 42 13.41 -12.80 -2.64
CA LYS A 42 14.48 -13.80 -2.45
C LYS A 42 15.02 -13.85 -1.01
N GLY A 43 14.20 -13.53 -0.02
CA GLY A 43 14.62 -13.45 1.38
C GLY A 43 15.33 -12.15 1.79
N GLU A 44 15.54 -11.22 0.86
CA GLU A 44 16.07 -9.89 1.16
C GLU A 44 14.93 -8.91 1.44
N VAL A 45 15.09 -8.09 2.49
CA VAL A 45 14.09 -7.09 2.91
C VAL A 45 14.31 -5.78 2.15
N TYR A 46 13.24 -5.20 1.65
CA TYR A 46 13.17 -3.90 0.99
C TYR A 46 12.08 -3.06 1.67
N GLU A 47 12.48 -1.98 2.34
CA GLU A 47 11.55 -1.02 2.94
C GLU A 47 10.74 -0.29 1.85
N ALA A 48 9.47 0.04 2.12
CA ALA A 48 8.62 0.75 1.16
C ALA A 48 9.13 2.16 0.83
N GLY A 49 9.92 2.76 1.72
CA GLY A 49 10.49 4.10 1.51
C GLY A 49 9.42 5.17 1.33
N TRP A 50 9.77 6.24 0.61
CA TRP A 50 8.85 7.35 0.36
C TRP A 50 7.86 7.03 -0.76
N GLY A 51 6.58 7.29 -0.52
CA GLY A 51 5.52 7.06 -1.49
C GLY A 51 5.45 8.10 -2.61
N PRO A 52 4.56 7.90 -3.60
CA PRO A 52 4.46 8.76 -4.76
C PRO A 52 3.87 10.14 -4.46
N ARG A 53 3.32 10.38 -3.26
CA ARG A 53 2.70 11.64 -2.87
C ARG A 53 3.60 12.44 -1.92
N PRO A 54 3.40 13.76 -1.79
CA PRO A 54 4.10 14.59 -0.81
C PRO A 54 3.89 14.19 0.66
N TRP A 55 2.89 13.36 0.95
CA TRP A 55 2.62 12.80 2.28
C TRP A 55 2.85 11.28 2.34
N GLY A 56 3.52 10.71 1.33
CA GLY A 56 3.88 9.30 1.30
C GLY A 56 2.88 8.43 0.54
N TRP A 57 2.51 7.31 1.14
CA TRP A 57 1.77 6.23 0.47
C TRP A 57 0.25 6.31 0.63
N GLU A 58 -0.24 7.15 1.55
CA GLU A 58 -1.66 7.24 1.85
C GLU A 58 -2.45 7.85 0.67
N PRO A 59 -3.71 7.42 0.44
CA PRO A 59 -4.61 8.12 -0.46
C PRO A 59 -4.90 9.55 0.00
N ASP A 60 -5.65 10.28 -0.81
CA ASP A 60 -6.18 11.58 -0.42
C ASP A 60 -7.20 11.40 0.72
N SER A 61 -7.35 12.38 1.61
CA SER A 61 -8.43 12.38 2.61
C SER A 61 -9.77 12.79 1.97
N ALA A 62 -10.87 12.16 2.36
CA ALA A 62 -12.22 12.36 1.79
C ALA A 62 -13.11 13.37 2.53
#